data_AF-A0ABD5IPN4-F1
#
_entry.id   AF-A0ABD5IPN4-F1
#
_cell.length_a   1.000
_cell.length_b   1.000
_cell.length_c   1.000
_cell.angle_alpha   90.00
_cell.angle_beta   90.00
_cell.angle_gamma   90.00
#
_symmetry.space_group_name_H-M   'P 1'
#
loop_
_entity.id
_entity.type
_entity.pdbx_description
1 polymer ?
#
loop_
_entity_poly.entity_id
_entity_poly.type
_entity_poly.pdbx_seq_one_letter_code
_entity_poly.pdbx_strand_id
1 'polypeptide(L)'
;MPARVVLQDFTGVPCVVDLAAMRDAVVKLGGNADQINPQIPSELVIDHSVQVDVFGKPEALDLNGKIEFQRNQERYGFLRWGQKAF
;
A
#
# COMPACT_ATOMS: atom_id res chain seq x y z
N MET A 1 -16.15 14.38 -12.70
CA MET A 1 -15.42 13.49 -11.77
C MET A 1 -13.92 13.60 -12.07
N PRO A 2 -13.04 13.46 -11.07
CA PRO A 2 -11.59 13.41 -11.31
C PRO A 2 -11.21 12.18 -12.16
N ALA A 3 -10.09 12.27 -12.87
CA ALA A 3 -9.64 11.22 -13.80
C ALA A 3 -8.91 10.05 -13.11
N ARG A 4 -8.35 10.26 -11.92
CA ARG A 4 -7.56 9.26 -11.16
C ARG A 4 -7.44 9.63 -9.68
N VAL A 5 -6.99 8.66 -8.88
CA VAL A 5 -6.59 8.83 -7.47
C VAL A 5 -5.09 8.53 -7.32
N VAL A 6 -4.42 9.23 -6.42
CA VAL A 6 -3.03 8.96 -6.04
C VAL A 6 -2.96 8.79 -4.52
N LEU A 7 -2.25 7.77 -4.06
CA LEU A 7 -2.02 7.46 -2.66
C LEU A 7 -0.52 7.38 -2.36
N GLN A 8 -0.17 7.68 -1.12
CA GLN A 8 1.13 7.33 -0.52
C GLN A 8 0.96 6.13 0.42
N ASP A 9 2.04 5.44 0.80
CA ASP A 9 1.99 4.15 1.51
C ASP A 9 1.36 4.20 2.91
N PHE A 10 1.58 5.26 3.69
CA PHE A 10 0.99 5.45 5.01
C PHE A 10 -0.55 5.51 4.99
N THR A 11 -1.16 6.18 4.01
CA THR A 11 -2.63 6.18 3.85
C THR A 11 -3.12 5.08 2.90
N GLY A 12 -2.25 4.59 2.03
CA GLY A 12 -2.58 3.56 1.05
C GLY A 12 -2.78 2.20 1.69
N VAL A 13 -1.99 1.87 2.71
CA VAL A 13 -2.16 0.63 3.49
C VAL A 13 -3.54 0.55 4.14
N PRO A 14 -3.97 1.51 4.99
CA PRO A 14 -5.30 1.44 5.58
C PRO A 14 -6.40 1.51 4.51
N CYS A 15 -6.21 2.23 3.40
CA CYS A 15 -7.16 2.22 2.29
C CYS A 15 -7.37 0.82 1.69
N VAL A 16 -6.30 0.05 1.45
CA VAL A 16 -6.40 -1.33 0.95
C VAL A 16 -6.98 -2.28 2.01
N VAL A 17 -6.67 -2.07 3.30
CA VAL A 17 -7.31 -2.80 4.41
C VAL A 17 -8.82 -2.54 4.41
N ASP A 18 -9.24 -1.29 4.23
CA ASP A 18 -10.66 -0.92 4.19
C ASP A 18 -11.36 -1.59 3.01
N LEU A 19 -10.75 -1.61 1.82
CA LEU A 19 -11.30 -2.33 0.67
C LEU A 19 -11.45 -3.83 0.95
N ALA A 20 -10.47 -4.46 1.59
CA ALA A 20 -10.55 -5.86 1.99
C ALA A 20 -11.68 -6.10 3.02
N ALA A 21 -11.78 -5.24 4.04
CA ALA A 21 -12.84 -5.30 5.05
C ALA A 21 -14.23 -5.08 4.44
N MET A 22 -14.35 -4.19 3.46
CA MET A 22 -15.57 -3.95 2.70
C MET A 22 -15.97 -5.19 1.88
N ARG A 23 -15.02 -5.88 1.24
CA ARG A 23 -15.30 -7.16 0.55
C ARG A 23 -15.86 -8.20 1.51
N ASP A 24 -15.23 -8.37 2.68
CA ASP A 24 -15.71 -9.29 3.71
C ASP A 24 -17.13 -8.95 4.18
N ALA A 25 -17.42 -7.66 4.38
CA ALA A 25 -18.75 -7.21 4.78
C ALA A 25 -19.81 -7.47 3.72
N VAL A 26 -19.51 -7.18 2.45
CA VAL A 26 -20.42 -7.44 1.32
C VAL A 26 -20.75 -8.93 1.19
N VAL A 27 -19.75 -9.80 1.30
CA VAL A 27 -19.96 -11.25 1.25
C VAL A 27 -20.82 -11.74 2.41
N LYS A 28 -20.59 -11.24 3.63
CA LYS A 28 -21.43 -11.57 4.82
C LYS A 28 -22.89 -11.16 4.64
N LEU A 29 -23.16 -10.12 3.83
CA LEU A 29 -24.50 -9.66 3.50
C LEU A 29 -25.09 -10.37 2.26
N GLY A 30 -24.41 -11.36 1.69
CA GLY A 30 -24.85 -12.13 0.52
C GLY A 30 -24.59 -11.45 -0.83
N GLY A 31 -23.76 -10.40 -0.86
CA GLY A 31 -23.34 -9.72 -2.08
C GLY A 31 -22.07 -10.31 -2.71
N ASN A 32 -21.61 -9.69 -3.80
CA ASN A 32 -20.38 -10.09 -4.50
C ASN A 32 -19.21 -9.17 -4.13
N ALA A 33 -18.10 -9.75 -3.65
CA ALA A 33 -16.86 -9.04 -3.33
C ALA A 33 -16.31 -8.21 -4.51
N ASP A 34 -16.51 -8.67 -5.76
CA ASP A 34 -16.01 -7.98 -6.96
C ASP A 34 -16.66 -6.61 -7.20
N GLN A 35 -17.73 -6.28 -6.47
CA GLN A 35 -18.33 -4.94 -6.48
C GLN A 35 -17.45 -3.91 -5.77
N ILE A 36 -16.51 -4.35 -4.92
CA ILE A 36 -15.58 -3.50 -4.19
C ILE A 36 -14.23 -3.51 -4.92
N ASN A 37 -14.12 -2.58 -5.87
CA ASN A 37 -12.92 -2.34 -6.68
C ASN A 37 -12.77 -0.85 -7.00
N PRO A 38 -11.53 -0.35 -7.19
CA PRO A 38 -11.31 1.00 -7.70
C PRO A 38 -12.01 1.22 -9.05
N GLN A 39 -12.84 2.26 -9.15
CA GLN A 39 -13.60 2.57 -10.37
C GLN A 39 -12.88 3.50 -11.34
N ILE A 40 -11.82 4.16 -10.86
CA ILE A 40 -10.95 5.01 -11.66
C ILE A 40 -9.49 4.60 -11.41
N PRO A 41 -8.57 4.87 -12.36
CA PRO A 41 -7.15 4.56 -12.18
C PRO A 41 -6.64 5.08 -10.84
N SER A 42 -5.93 4.22 -10.13
CA SER A 42 -5.41 4.50 -8.79
C SER A 42 -3.94 4.11 -8.74
N GLU A 43 -3.10 5.06 -8.33
CA GLU A 43 -1.65 4.90 -8.23
C GLU A 43 -1.23 5.00 -6.77
N LEU A 44 -0.32 4.12 -6.33
CA LEU A 44 0.24 4.16 -4.98
C LEU A 44 1.76 4.27 -5.05
N VAL A 45 2.30 5.28 -4.37
CA VAL A 45 3.74 5.51 -4.24
C VAL A 45 4.17 5.13 -2.83
N ILE A 46 5.34 4.50 -2.73
CA ILE A 46 5.97 4.18 -1.46
C ILE A 46 7.12 5.15 -1.24
N ASP A 47 6.92 6.07 -0.30
CA ASP A 47 7.83 7.19 -0.05
C ASP A 47 7.88 7.62 1.43
N HIS A 48 6.95 7.16 2.28
CA HIS A 48 6.89 7.48 3.71
C HIS A 48 7.54 6.41 4.60
N SER A 49 8.33 5.50 4.02
CA SER A 49 8.90 4.35 4.74
C SER A 49 10.37 4.50 5.12
N VAL A 50 11.16 5.17 4.27
CA VAL A 50 12.61 5.34 4.46
C VAL A 50 12.88 6.30 5.63
N GLN A 51 13.79 5.90 6.51
CA GLN A 51 14.30 6.74 7.60
C GLN A 51 15.80 6.97 7.42
N VAL A 52 16.30 8.05 8.03
CA VAL A 52 17.73 8.38 8.02
C VAL A 52 18.41 7.71 9.22
N ASP A 53 18.58 6.39 9.15
CA ASP A 53 19.29 5.61 10.19
C ASP A 53 20.82 5.81 10.10
N VAL A 54 21.34 5.90 8.88
CA VAL A 54 22.74 6.15 8.56
C VAL A 54 22.84 7.46 7.76
N PHE A 55 23.78 8.32 8.13
CA PHE A 55 24.05 9.59 7.45
C PHE A 55 25.55 9.84 7.28
N GLY A 56 25.91 10.72 6.35
CA GLY A 56 27.30 11.20 6.15
C GLY A 56 28.28 10.15 5.62
N LYS A 57 27.80 9.04 5.04
CA LYS A 57 28.62 7.97 4.46
C LYS A 57 28.25 7.75 2.98
N PRO A 58 29.20 7.37 2.11
CA PRO A 58 28.90 7.03 0.72
C PRO A 58 27.82 5.94 0.58
N GLU A 59 27.76 5.00 1.53
CA GLU A 59 26.83 3.87 1.52
C GLU A 59 25.49 4.15 2.22
N ALA A 60 25.26 5.37 2.71
CA ALA A 60 24.09 5.70 3.54
C ALA A 60 22.75 5.38 2.84
N LEU A 61 22.65 5.65 1.53
CA LEU A 61 21.45 5.36 0.75
C LEU A 61 21.13 3.87 0.72
N ASP A 62 22.12 3.02 0.44
CA ASP A 62 21.95 1.57 0.36
C ASP A 62 21.62 0.97 1.73
N LEU A 63 22.31 1.42 2.78
CA LEU A 63 22.07 0.95 4.14
C LEU A 63 20.67 1.32 4.64
N ASN A 64 20.23 2.56 4.42
CA ASN A 64 18.89 3.00 4.80
C ASN A 64 17.81 2.25 4.00
N GLY A 65 18.02 2.01 2.70
CA GLY A 65 17.10 1.21 1.89
C GLY A 65 16.97 -0.24 2.38
N LYS A 66 18.07 -0.87 2.80
CA LYS A 66 18.04 -2.23 3.37
C LYS A 66 17.30 -2.28 4.71
N ILE A 67 17.57 -1.32 5.59
CA ILE A 67 16.91 -1.21 6.90
C ILE A 67 15.41 -0.97 6.71
N GLU A 68 15.05 -0.08 5.79
CA GLU A 68 13.67 0.21 5.43
C GLU A 68 12.95 -1.06 4.97
N PHE A 69 13.51 -1.79 4.01
CA PHE A 69 12.89 -2.99 3.46
C PHE A 69 12.72 -4.08 4.52
N GLN A 70 13.70 -4.24 5.41
CA GLN A 70 13.63 -5.17 6.53
C GLN A 70 12.50 -4.81 7.50
N ARG A 71 12.31 -3.52 7.81
CA ARG A 71 11.26 -3.05 8.73
C ARG A 71 9.86 -3.14 8.13
N ASN A 72 9.74 -3.02 6.81
CA ASN A 72 8.46 -2.87 6.12
C ASN A 72 8.03 -4.08 5.29
N GLN A 73 8.68 -5.23 5.46
CA GLN A 73 8.47 -6.42 4.64
C GLN A 73 6.99 -6.85 4.56
N GLU A 74 6.29 -6.90 5.70
CA GLU A 74 4.87 -7.27 5.76
C GLU A 74 4.00 -6.28 4.98
N ARG A 75 4.22 -4.99 5.22
CA ARG A 75 3.49 -3.89 4.59
C ARG A 75 3.66 -3.89 3.07
N TYR A 76 4.87 -4.17 2.59
CA TYR A 76 5.17 -4.30 1.16
C TYR A 76 4.54 -5.55 0.57
N GLY A 77 4.57 -6.67 1.28
CA GLY A 77 3.84 -7.88 0.90
C GLY A 77 2.35 -7.61 0.75
N PHE A 78 1.75 -6.92 1.71
CA PHE A 78 0.34 -6.55 1.70
C PHE A 78 -0.02 -5.63 0.53
N LEU A 79 0.75 -4.56 0.27
CA LEU A 79 0.51 -3.67 -0.86
C LEU A 79 0.71 -4.38 -2.22
N ARG A 80 1.68 -5.30 -2.31
CA ARG A 80 1.87 -6.13 -3.51
C ARG A 80 0.71 -7.10 -3.75
N TRP A 81 0.12 -7.63 -2.69
CA TRP A 81 -1.13 -8.40 -2.78
C TRP A 81 -2.28 -7.50 -3.24
N GLY A 82 -2.44 -6.33 -2.62
CA GLY A 82 -3.48 -5.35 -2.98
C GLY A 82 -3.45 -4.97 -4.46
N GLN A 83 -2.27 -4.72 -5.02
CA GLN A 83 -2.10 -4.43 -6.45
C GLN A 83 -2.61 -5.53 -7.40
N LYS A 84 -2.67 -6.78 -6.93
CA LYS A 84 -3.16 -7.93 -7.73
C LYS A 84 -4.61 -8.28 -7.42
N ALA A 85 -5.08 -7.94 -6.22
CA ALA A 85 -6.39 -8.31 -5.71
C ALA A 85 -7.49 -7.33 -6.14
N PHE A 86 -7.12 -6.11 -6.53
CA PHE A 86 -8.02 -5.01 -6.92
C PHE A 86 -7.60 -4.40 -8.26
#